data_AF-A0A1A8KB46-F1
#
_entry.id   AF-A0A1A8KB46-F1
#
_cell.length_a   1.000
_cell.length_b   1.000
_cell.length_c   1.000
_cell.angle_alpha   90.00
_cell.angle_beta   90.00
_cell.angle_gamma   90.00
#
_symmetry.space_group_name_H-M   'P 1'
#
loop_
_entity.id
_entity.type
_entity.pdbx_description
1 polymer ?
#
loop_
_entity_poly.entity_id
_entity_poly.type
_entity_poly.pdbx_seq_one_letter_code
_entity_poly.pdbx_strand_id
1 'polypeptide(L)' 'QRNATLYIQSTRSYDEAVYVCEASNILGKSQSTALLRVAVSPIIVTYVSQVSCRTGASVVLPCGAVGIL' A
#
# COMPACT_ATOMS: atom_id res chain seq x y z
N GLN A 1 -31.02 -5.49 -10.15
CA GLN A 1 -30.42 -4.25 -9.62
C GLN A 1 -29.13 -3.96 -10.39
N ARG A 2 -28.84 -2.70 -10.74
CA ARG A 2 -27.54 -2.30 -11.34
C ARG A 2 -26.56 -2.02 -10.20
N ASN A 3 -25.48 -2.81 -10.12
CA ASN A 3 -24.39 -2.55 -9.19
C ASN A 3 -23.48 -1.46 -9.79
N ALA A 4 -23.29 -0.35 -9.07
CA ALA A 4 -22.46 0.78 -9.48
C ALA A 4 -21.13 0.84 -8.70
N THR A 5 -20.60 -0.32 -8.32
CA THR A 5 -19.33 -0.45 -7.59
C THR A 5 -18.14 -0.35 -8.55
N LEU A 6 -17.19 0.52 -8.23
CA LEU A 6 -15.89 0.56 -8.88
C LEU A 6 -14.97 -0.51 -8.28
N TYR A 7 -14.46 -1.41 -9.12
CA TYR A 7 -13.46 -2.42 -8.73
C TYR A 7 -12.14 -2.11 -9.41
N ILE A 8 -11.09 -1.89 -8.63
CA ILE A 8 -9.72 -1.71 -9.11
C ILE A 8 -8.95 -2.97 -8.75
N GLN A 9 -8.60 -3.76 -9.77
CA GLN A 9 -7.83 -5.00 -9.57
C GLN A 9 -6.33 -4.69 -9.64
N SER A 10 -5.53 -5.40 -8.83
CA SER A 10 -4.06 -5.27 -8.84
C SER A 10 -3.60 -3.83 -8.65
N THR A 11 -4.12 -3.16 -7.62
CA THR A 11 -3.84 -1.76 -7.28
C THR A 11 -2.35 -1.46 -7.25
N ARG A 12 -1.98 -0.32 -7.83
CA ARG A 12 -0.62 0.23 -7.87
C ARG A 12 -0.59 1.54 -7.10
N SER A 13 0.62 2.02 -6.77
CA SER A 13 0.79 3.28 -6.06
C SER A 13 0.18 4.48 -6.77
N TYR A 14 0.11 4.46 -8.11
CA TYR A 14 -0.53 5.53 -8.88
C TYR A 14 -2.07 5.50 -8.86
N ASP A 15 -2.67 4.44 -8.32
CA ASP A 15 -4.12 4.39 -8.07
C ASP A 15 -4.49 5.11 -6.77
N GLU A 16 -3.52 5.49 -5.93
CA GLU A 16 -3.77 6.30 -4.74
C GLU A 16 -4.31 7.68 -5.12
N ALA A 17 -5.58 7.92 -4.78
CA ALA A 17 -6.28 9.14 -5.11
C ALA A 17 -7.55 9.31 -4.27
N VAL A 18 -8.13 10.50 -4.37
CA VAL A 18 -9.49 10.77 -3.90
C VAL A 18 -10.48 10.42 -5.01
N TYR A 19 -11.31 9.42 -4.78
CA TYR A 19 -12.37 8.97 -5.69
C TYR A 19 -13.70 9.62 -5.32
N VAL A 20 -14.45 10.03 -6.35
CA VAL A 20 -15.78 10.63 -6.19
C VAL A 20 -16.81 9.78 -6.93
N CYS A 21 -17.85 9.37 -6.21
CA CYS A 21 -19.05 8.77 -6.78
C CYS A 21 -20.12 9.87 -6.89
N GLU A 22 -20.56 10.18 -8.11
CA GLU A 22 -21.69 11.07 -8.36
C GLU A 22 -22.92 10.25 -8.80
N ALA A 23 -24.03 10.44 -8.11
CA ALA A 23 -25.33 9.92 -8.47
C ALA A 23 -26.23 11.07 -8.92
N SER A 24 -26.94 10.90 -10.04
CA SER A 24 -27.81 11.93 -10.61
C SER A 24 -29.18 11.36 -10.99
N ASN A 25 -30.24 12.16 -10.77
CA ASN A 25 -31.59 11.90 -11.27
C ASN A 25 -32.23 13.22 -11.76
N ILE A 26 -33.51 13.17 -12.15
CA ILE A 26 -34.22 14.36 -12.68
C ILE A 26 -34.37 15.50 -11.65
N LEU A 27 -34.22 15.20 -10.36
CA LEU A 27 -34.37 16.17 -9.27
C LEU A 27 -33.03 16.77 -8.83
N GLY A 28 -31.90 16.19 -9.24
CA GLY A 28 -30.58 16.74 -8.90
C GLY A 28 -29.47 15.70 -8.87
N LYS A 29 -28.41 16.04 -8.12
CA LYS A 29 -27.17 15.27 -7.97
C LYS A 29 -26.78 15.12 -6.51
N SER A 30 -26.11 14.02 -6.19
CA SER A 30 -25.50 13.76 -4.89
C SER A 30 -24.10 13.17 -5.12
N GLN A 31 -23.15 13.54 -4.28
CA GLN A 31 -21.77 13.03 -4.35
C GLN A 31 -21.33 12.39 -3.05
N SER A 32 -20.46 11.39 -3.15
CA SER A 32 -19.75 10.79 -2.03
C SER A 32 -18.28 10.61 -2.39
N THR A 33 -17.39 10.80 -1.42
CA THR A 33 -15.95 10.83 -1.63
C THR A 33 -15.26 9.78 -0.78
N ALA A 34 -14.26 9.11 -1.34
CA ALA A 34 -13.42 8.14 -0.65
C ALA A 34 -11.94 8.37 -0.98
N LEU A 35 -11.08 8.32 0.04
CA LEU A 35 -9.62 8.29 -0.16
C LEU A 35 -9.17 6.84 -0.29
N LEU A 36 -8.58 6.48 -1.43
CA LEU A 36 -7.89 5.21 -1.60
C LEU A 36 -6.41 5.42 -1.24
N ARG A 37 -5.93 4.73 -0.20
CA ARG A 37 -4.50 4.62 0.12
C ARG A 37 -3.97 3.27 -0.34
N VAL A 38 -2.80 3.24 -0.97
CA VAL A 38 -2.20 2.01 -1.51
C VAL A 38 -0.88 1.73 -0.83
N ALA A 39 -0.92 0.87 0.18
CA ALA A 39 0.26 0.40 0.88
C ALA A 39 0.98 -0.71 0.09
N VAL A 40 2.31 -0.68 0.13
CA VAL A 40 3.18 -1.71 -0.44
C VAL A 40 3.92 -2.42 0.69
N SER A 41 3.82 -3.76 0.71
CA SER A 41 4.48 -4.60 1.70
C SER A 41 5.98 -4.30 1.77
N PRO A 42 6.55 -4.17 2.97
CA PRO A 42 7.96 -3.86 3.11
C PRO A 42 8.82 -5.02 2.63
N ILE A 43 9.94 -4.69 1.99
CA ILE A 43 10.98 -5.66 1.59
C ILE A 43 12.24 -5.42 2.41
N ILE A 44 12.89 -6.51 2.84
CA ILE A 44 14.19 -6.44 3.52
C ILE A 44 15.24 -6.09 2.47
N VAL A 45 15.84 -4.90 2.60
CA VAL A 45 16.86 -4.38 1.68
C VAL A 45 18.26 -4.39 2.28
N THR A 46 18.37 -4.53 3.60
CA THR A 46 19.66 -4.57 4.29
C THR A 46 19.69 -5.80 5.17
N TYR A 47 20.54 -6.77 4.80
CA TYR A 47 20.79 -7.97 5.58
C TYR A 47 22.14 -8.59 5.19
N VAL A 48 22.62 -9.50 6.02
CA VAL A 48 23.78 -10.36 5.74
C VAL A 48 23.30 -11.81 5.77
N SER A 49 23.65 -12.60 4.75
CA SER A 49 23.21 -14.00 4.66
C SER A 49 23.91 -14.91 5.66
N GLN A 50 25.18 -14.62 5.94
CA GLN A 50 25.98 -15.38 6.89
C GLN A 50 27.04 -14.47 7.51
N VAL A 51 27.28 -14.64 8.81
CA VAL A 51 28.42 -14.05 9.52
C VAL A 51 29.18 -15.14 10.23
N SER A 52 30.50 -15.17 10.05
CA SER A 52 31.41 -16.02 10.82
C SER A 52 32.18 -15.16 11.81
N CYS A 53 32.26 -15.59 13.06
CA CYS A 53 32.95 -14.86 14.11
C CYS A 53 33.65 -15.81 15.08
N ARG A 54 34.64 -15.28 15.81
CA ARG A 54 35.36 -16.02 16.85
C ARG A 54 34.51 -16.09 18.12
N THR A 55 34.70 -17.13 18.91
CA THR A 55 34.08 -17.26 20.23
C THR A 55 34.43 -16.04 21.09
N GLY A 56 33.40 -15.41 21.69
CA GLY A 56 33.55 -14.19 22.49
C GLY A 56 33.43 -12.88 21.70
N ALA A 57 33.29 -12.92 20.38
CA ALA A 57 33.06 -11.71 19.57
C ALA A 57 31.61 -11.21 19.70
N SER A 58 31.44 -9.88 19.69
CA SER A 58 30.13 -9.23 19.52
C SER A 58 29.90 -8.96 18.04
N VAL A 59 28.70 -9.27 17.55
CA VAL A 59 28.31 -9.14 16.15
C VAL A 59 26.95 -8.46 16.06
N VAL A 60 26.78 -7.58 15.07
CA VAL A 60 25.50 -6.98 14.72
C VAL A 60 25.04 -7.57 13.38
N LEU A 61 23.83 -8.11 13.36
CA LEU A 61 23.15 -8.51 12.14
C LEU A 61 22.26 -7.35 11.68
N PRO A 62 22.64 -6.63 10.60
CA PRO A 62 21.82 -5.54 10.11
C PRO A 62 20.49 -6.07 9.57
N CYS A 63 19.40 -5.38 9.86
CA CYS A 63 18.08 -5.62 9.30
C CYS A 63 17.43 -4.28 8.96
N GLY A 64 17.31 -3.98 7.67
CA GLY A 64 16.65 -2.79 7.15
C GLY A 64 15.57 -3.18 6.17
N ALA A 65 14.38 -2.60 6.32
CA ALA A 65 13.25 -2.83 5.44
C ALA A 65 12.68 -1.51 4.92
N VAL A 66 12.19 -1.53 3.68
CA VAL A 66 11.56 -0.37 3.03
C VAL A 66 10.18 -0.78 2.55
N GLY A 67 9.17 0.02 2.88
CA GLY A 67 7.78 -0.11 2.43
C GLY A 67 7.16 1.27 2.19
N ILE A 68 5.96 1.28 1.62
CA ILE A 68 5.20 2.50 1.31
C ILE A 68 3.82 2.37 1.96
N LEU A 69 3.30 3.47 2.52
CA LEU A 69 1.95 3.57 3.10
C LEU A 69 1.05 4.37 2.16
#